data_AF-A0AAE1RHF8-F1
#
_entry.id   AF-A0AAE1RHF8-F1
#
_cell.length_a   1.000
_cell.length_b   1.000
_cell.length_c   1.000
_cell.angle_alpha   90.00
_cell.angle_beta   90.00
_cell.angle_gamma   90.00
#
_symmetry.space_group_name_H-M   'P 1'
#
loop_
_entity.id
_entity.type
_entity.pdbx_description
1 polymer ?
#
loop_
_entity_poly.entity_id
_entity_poly.type
_entity_poly.pdbx_seq_one_letter_code
_entity_poly.pdbx_strand_id
1 'polypeptide(L)'
;MFSTFAGALLATIGLVYIQENLSWGLGYGIPTVGLIFSLIIFYIGTPTYRHKVRKSQYPATDLLRVPIVAFANRKIELPNDPSQLHELDMQYYFSTGKRQVHHTPVFR
;
A
#
# COMPACT_ATOMS: atom_id res chain seq x y z
N MET A 1 20.19 -4.50 -4.58
CA MET A 1 20.24 -5.96 -4.79
C MET A 1 21.45 -6.54 -4.08
N PHE A 2 22.69 -6.28 -4.53
CA PHE A 2 23.91 -6.80 -3.88
C PHE A 2 24.02 -6.45 -2.39
N SER A 3 23.83 -5.17 -2.02
CA SER A 3 23.91 -4.73 -0.62
C SER A 3 22.90 -5.44 0.30
N THR A 4 21.67 -5.66 -0.18
CA THR A 4 20.62 -6.34 0.58
C THR A 4 20.95 -7.81 0.83
N PHE A 5 21.46 -8.52 -0.18
CA PHE A 5 21.86 -9.92 -0.03
C PHE A 5 23.09 -10.07 0.87
N ALA A 6 24.08 -9.19 0.73
CA ALA A 6 25.26 -9.18 1.61
C ALA A 6 24.86 -8.92 3.07
N GLY A 7 23.98 -7.95 3.32
CA GLY A 7 23.45 -7.67 4.65
C GLY A 7 22.65 -8.83 5.24
N ALA A 8 21.82 -9.50 4.44
CA ALA A 8 21.07 -10.68 4.86
C ALA A 8 22.00 -11.83 5.26
N LEU A 9 23.06 -12.09 4.47
CA LEU A 9 24.06 -13.12 4.76
C LEU A 9 24.84 -12.82 6.05
N LEU A 10 25.22 -11.55 6.28
CA LEU A 10 25.85 -11.12 7.52
C LEU A 10 24.92 -11.29 8.73
N ALA A 11 23.62 -11.02 8.57
CA ALA A 11 22.65 -11.24 9.63
C ALA A 11 22.49 -12.73 9.95
N THR A 12 22.36 -13.59 8.93
CA THR A 12 22.13 -15.03 9.17
C THR A 12 23.35 -15.76 9.70
N ILE A 13 24.57 -15.34 9.37
CA ILE A 13 25.79 -15.99 9.86
C ILE A 13 26.32 -15.28 11.12
N GLY A 14 26.54 -13.97 11.03
CA GLY A 14 27.18 -13.19 12.10
C GLY A 14 26.26 -12.91 13.28
N LEU A 15 25.05 -12.38 13.02
CA LEU A 15 24.13 -12.02 14.11
C LEU A 15 23.62 -13.25 14.85
N VAL A 16 23.29 -14.33 14.13
CA VAL A 16 22.89 -15.61 14.73
C VAL A 16 24.03 -16.20 15.55
N TYR A 17 25.28 -16.12 15.08
CA TYR A 17 26.43 -16.55 15.88
C TYR A 17 26.51 -15.79 17.21
N ILE A 18 26.30 -14.48 17.20
CA ILE A 18 26.30 -13.64 18.42
C ILE A 18 25.16 -14.04 19.37
N GLN A 19 23.97 -14.30 18.83
CA GLN A 19 22.81 -14.73 19.61
C GLN A 19 23.07 -16.05 20.34
N GLU A 20 23.61 -17.05 19.63
CA GLU A 20 23.81 -18.39 20.17
C GLU A 20 25.06 -18.53 21.05
N ASN A 21 26.13 -17.77 20.79
CA ASN A 21 27.42 -17.97 21.46
C ASN A 21 27.76 -16.91 22.51
N LEU A 22 27.26 -15.67 22.39
CA LEU A 22 27.58 -14.60 23.33
C LEU A 22 26.40 -14.30 24.25
N SER A 23 25.30 -13.81 23.69
CA SER A 23 24.10 -13.46 24.44
C SER A 23 22.96 -13.07 23.51
N TRP A 24 21.76 -13.52 23.86
CA TRP A 24 20.51 -13.03 23.28
C TRP A 24 20.34 -11.51 23.42
N GLY A 25 20.79 -10.93 24.54
CA GLY A 25 20.70 -9.48 24.77
C GLY A 25 21.49 -8.67 23.75
N LEU A 26 22.71 -9.09 23.43
CA LEU A 26 23.54 -8.46 22.39
C LEU A 26 22.95 -8.68 21.00
N GLY A 27 22.45 -9.89 20.74
CA GLY A 27 21.82 -10.25 19.48
C GLY A 27 20.58 -9.41 19.12
N TYR A 28 19.77 -9.02 20.11
CA TYR A 28 18.64 -8.11 19.90
C TYR A 28 19.01 -6.63 20.02
N GLY A 29 20.01 -6.31 20.84
CA GLY A 29 20.48 -4.94 21.05
C GLY A 29 21.07 -4.34 19.77
N ILE A 30 21.89 -5.09 19.04
CA ILE A 30 22.54 -4.61 17.81
C ILE A 30 21.51 -4.15 16.75
N PRO A 31 20.50 -4.96 16.35
CA PRO A 31 19.43 -4.53 15.45
C PRO A 31 18.63 -3.33 15.98
N THR A 32 18.39 -3.28 17.29
CA THR A 32 17.60 -2.21 17.90
C THR A 32 18.32 -0.87 17.80
N VAL A 33 19.63 -0.83 18.13
CA VAL A 33 20.46 0.37 17.96
C VAL A 33 20.53 0.77 16.48
N GLY A 34 20.68 -0.21 15.58
CA GLY A 34 20.65 0.04 14.13
C GLY A 34 19.34 0.68 13.65
N LEU A 35 18.19 0.21 14.15
CA LEU A 35 16.89 0.80 13.83
C LEU A 35 16.73 2.22 14.39
N ILE A 36 17.17 2.46 15.63
CA ILE A 36 17.14 3.81 16.23
C ILE A 36 17.98 4.77 15.39
N PHE A 37 19.19 4.36 15.00
CA PHE A 37 20.07 5.17 14.16
C PHE A 37 19.45 5.46 12.79
N SER A 38 18.82 4.45 12.17
CA SER A 38 18.11 4.60 10.90
C SER A 38 16.95 5.60 11.01
N LEU A 39 16.18 5.55 12.11
CA LEU A 39 15.09 6.50 12.37
C LEU A 39 15.61 7.93 12.51
N ILE A 40 16.71 8.14 13.24
CA ILE A 40 17.31 9.48 13.40
C ILE A 40 17.66 10.07 12.02
N ILE A 41 18.35 9.29 11.19
CA ILE A 41 18.70 9.70 9.81
C ILE A 41 17.42 10.02 9.01
N PHE A 42 16.41 9.17 9.11
CA PHE A 42 15.13 9.37 8.42
C PHE A 42 14.43 10.66 8.84
N TYR A 43 14.37 10.96 10.14
CA TYR A 43 13.76 12.19 10.65
C TYR A 43 14.52 13.43 10.22
N ILE A 44 15.84 13.42 10.26
CA ILE A 44 16.68 14.52 9.76
C ILE A 44 16.46 14.72 8.26
N GLY A 45 16.31 13.63 7.50
CA GLY A 45 16.06 13.69 6.06
C GLY A 45 14.65 14.10 5.69
N THR A 46 13.65 13.88 6.55
CA THR A 46 12.21 14.13 6.31
C THR A 46 11.88 15.46 5.62
N PRO A 47 12.42 16.64 6.01
CA PRO A 47 12.14 17.90 5.32
C PRO A 47 12.54 17.92 3.84
N THR A 48 13.50 17.08 3.44
CA THR A 48 13.96 16.97 2.04
C THR A 48 13.08 16.03 1.21
N TYR A 49 12.20 15.24 1.84
CA TYR A 49 11.33 14.30 1.12
C TYR A 49 10.16 15.02 0.47
N ARG A 50 9.94 14.76 -0.82
CA ARG A 50 8.73 15.21 -1.51
C ARG A 50 7.56 14.30 -1.17
N HIS A 51 6.66 14.78 -0.31
CA HIS A 51 5.43 14.07 0.02
C HIS A 51 4.51 13.96 -1.20
N LYS A 52 4.10 12.75 -1.57
CA LYS A 52 3.04 12.54 -2.57
C LYS A 52 1.69 12.76 -1.90
N VAL A 53 0.84 13.58 -2.52
CA VAL A 53 -0.56 13.74 -2.10
C VAL A 53 -1.24 12.39 -2.20
N ARG A 54 -1.75 11.87 -1.07
CA ARG A 54 -2.52 10.64 -1.01
C ARG A 54 -3.85 10.88 -1.71
N LYS A 55 -3.99 10.43 -2.96
CA LYS A 55 -5.26 10.45 -3.71
C LYS A 55 -6.21 9.31 -3.34
N SER A 56 -5.68 8.22 -2.77
CA SER A 56 -6.46 7.09 -2.27
C SER A 56 -6.18 6.96 -0.77
N GLN A 57 -7.24 6.94 0.04
CA GLN A 57 -7.10 6.83 1.48
C GLN A 57 -6.57 5.42 1.81
N TYR A 58 -7.17 4.36 1.26
CA TYR A 58 -6.67 2.97 1.35
C TYR A 58 -7.24 2.10 0.20
N PRO A 59 -6.44 1.34 -0.57
CA PRO A 59 -6.97 0.44 -1.60
C PRO A 59 -7.81 -0.70 -1.01
N ALA A 60 -7.53 -1.10 0.24
CA ALA A 60 -8.29 -2.11 0.94
C ALA A 60 -9.73 -1.68 1.25
N THR A 61 -9.97 -0.39 1.51
CA THR A 61 -11.34 0.10 1.75
C THR A 61 -12.16 0.08 0.47
N ASP A 62 -11.55 0.35 -0.68
CA ASP A 62 -12.24 0.26 -1.97
C ASP A 62 -12.63 -1.19 -2.28
N LEU A 63 -11.74 -2.15 -2.00
CA LEU A 63 -12.02 -3.59 -2.17
C LEU A 63 -13.14 -4.09 -1.26
N LEU A 64 -13.21 -3.63 0.00
CA LEU A 64 -14.26 -4.03 0.93
C LEU A 64 -15.58 -3.27 0.70
N ARG A 65 -15.52 -2.05 0.18
CA ARG A 65 -16.71 -1.23 -0.10
C ARG A 65 -17.62 -1.90 -1.13
N VAL A 66 -17.05 -2.46 -2.19
CA VAL A 66 -17.81 -3.08 -3.29
C VAL A 66 -18.77 -4.18 -2.81
N PRO A 67 -18.33 -5.25 -2.12
CA PRO A 67 -19.23 -6.29 -1.65
C PRO A 67 -20.23 -5.77 -0.61
N ILE A 68 -19.82 -4.90 0.31
CA ILE A 68 -20.71 -4.34 1.35
C ILE A 68 -21.86 -3.56 0.70
N VAL A 69 -21.55 -2.68 -0.25
CA VAL A 69 -22.54 -1.87 -0.97
C VAL A 69 -23.42 -2.75 -1.86
N ALA A 70 -22.85 -3.75 -2.54
CA ALA A 70 -23.62 -4.69 -3.36
C ALA A 70 -24.61 -5.51 -2.54
N PHE A 71 -24.22 -6.00 -1.35
CA PHE A 71 -25.11 -6.72 -0.45
C PHE A 71 -26.21 -5.82 0.12
N ALA A 72 -25.87 -4.59 0.53
CA ALA A 72 -26.84 -3.63 1.03
C ALA A 72 -27.89 -3.26 -0.02
N ASN A 73 -27.47 -3.11 -1.28
CA ASN A 73 -28.32 -2.70 -2.40
C ASN A 73 -28.98 -3.86 -3.16
N ARG A 74 -28.85 -5.11 -2.68
CA ARG A 74 -29.37 -6.31 -3.36
C ARG A 74 -30.89 -6.29 -3.60
N LYS A 75 -31.64 -5.50 -2.84
CA LYS A 75 -33.11 -5.41 -2.92
C LYS A 75 -33.62 -4.26 -3.81
N ILE A 76 -32.72 -3.51 -4.46
CA ILE A 76 -33.08 -2.38 -5.33
C ILE A 76 -33.38 -2.90 -6.73
N GLU A 77 -34.49 -2.47 -7.32
CA GLU A 77 -34.83 -2.78 -8.71
C GLU A 77 -33.83 -2.12 -9.66
N LEU A 78 -33.35 -2.88 -10.65
CA LEU A 78 -32.39 -2.36 -11.62
C LEU A 78 -33.11 -1.35 -12.54
N PRO A 79 -32.54 -0.14 -12.74
CA PRO A 79 -33.05 0.79 -13.73
C PRO A 79 -33.07 0.16 -15.13
N ASN A 80 -34.15 0.39 -15.89
CA ASN A 80 -34.29 -0.10 -17.26
C ASN A 80 -33.30 0.56 -18.23
N ASP A 81 -32.84 1.78 -17.90
CA ASP A 81 -31.87 2.53 -18.70
C ASP A 81 -30.44 2.43 -18.11
N PRO A 82 -29.46 1.91 -18.87
CA PRO A 82 -28.09 1.72 -18.41
C PRO A 82 -27.32 3.03 -18.17
N SER A 83 -27.82 4.15 -18.66
CA SER A 83 -27.28 5.50 -18.41
C SER A 83 -27.52 6.00 -16.98
N GLN A 84 -28.36 5.32 -16.20
CA GLN A 84 -28.68 5.67 -14.81
C GLN A 84 -27.79 4.94 -13.79
N LEU A 85 -26.90 4.05 -14.25
CA LEU A 85 -25.91 3.40 -13.40
C LEU A 85 -24.86 4.40 -12.90
N HIS A 86 -24.25 4.12 -11.76
CA HIS A 86 -23.26 5.01 -11.15
C HIS A 86 -22.03 5.18 -12.06
N GLU A 87 -21.88 6.38 -12.63
CA GLU A 87 -20.69 6.82 -13.36
C GLU A 87 -19.87 7.82 -12.53
N LEU A 88 -18.54 7.79 -12.68
CA LEU A 88 -17.64 8.74 -12.04
C LEU A 88 -17.68 10.09 -12.78
N ASP A 89 -17.51 11.20 -12.06
CA ASP A 89 -17.52 12.53 -12.68
C ASP A 89 -16.41 12.69 -13.74
N MET A 90 -16.68 13.48 -14.78
CA MET A 90 -15.70 13.77 -15.84
C MET A 90 -14.38 14.35 -15.29
N GLN A 91 -14.45 15.12 -14.19
CA GLN A 91 -13.27 15.65 -13.48
C GLN A 91 -12.34 14.55 -12.93
N TYR A 92 -12.90 13.40 -12.52
CA TYR A 92 -12.12 12.26 -12.05
C TYR A 92 -11.27 11.67 -13.19
N TYR A 93 -11.84 11.54 -14.38
CA TYR A 93 -11.14 11.04 -15.57
C TYR A 93 -10.02 11.98 -16.01
N PHE A 94 -10.28 13.29 -16.06
CA PHE A 94 -9.25 14.29 -16.36
C PHE A 94 -8.09 14.28 -15.35
N SER A 95 -8.38 14.20 -14.05
CA SER A 95 -7.36 14.26 -13.00
C SER A 95 -6.52 12.98 -12.85
N THR A 96 -7.01 11.85 -13.39
CA THR A 96 -6.34 10.54 -13.33
C THR A 96 -5.68 10.18 -14.67
N GLY A 97 -5.99 10.91 -15.75
CA GLY A 97 -5.52 10.59 -17.10
C GLY A 97 -6.13 9.30 -17.67
N LYS A 98 -7.23 8.82 -17.07
CA LYS A 98 -7.94 7.61 -17.51
C LYS A 98 -9.05 8.00 -18.49
N ARG A 99 -9.29 7.16 -19.50
CA ARG A 99 -10.39 7.36 -20.46
C ARG A 99 -11.69 6.80 -19.88
N GLN A 100 -12.80 7.50 -20.11
CA GLN A 100 -14.14 6.98 -19.82
C GLN A 100 -14.40 5.76 -20.72
N VAL A 101 -14.95 4.70 -20.13
CA VAL A 101 -15.37 3.52 -20.89
C VAL A 101 -16.81 3.74 -21.29
N HIS A 102 -17.08 3.77 -22.59
CA HIS A 102 -18.43 3.93 -23.10
C HIS A 102 -19.18 2.60 -23.09
N HIS A 103 -20.49 2.65 -22.84
CA HIS A 103 -21.37 1.48 -22.87
C HIS A 103 -21.34 0.81 -24.25
N THR A 104 -21.15 -0.52 -24.26
CA THR A 104 -21.27 -1.34 -25.47
C THR A 104 -22.43 -2.32 -25.32
N PRO A 105 -23.29 -2.48 -26.35
CA PRO A 105 -24.52 -3.28 -26.25
C PRO A 105 -24.29 -4.81 -26.25
N VAL A 106 -23.03 -5.27 -26.27
CA VAL A 106 -22.67 -6.67 -26.50
C VAL A 106 -22.79 -7.53 -25.23
N PHE A 107 -22.68 -6.93 -24.05
CA PHE A 107 -22.76 -7.63 -22.77
C PHE A 107 -24.03 -7.17 -22.05
N ARG A 108 -25.12 -7.93 -22.21
CA ARG A 108 -26.40 -7.75 -21.53
C ARG A 108 -26.71 -8.97 -20.68
#